data_AF-A0A6I1QMF5-F1
#
_entry.id   AF-A0A6I1QMF5-F1
#
_cell.length_a   1.000
_cell.length_b   1.000
_cell.length_c   1.000
_cell.angle_alpha   90.00
_cell.angle_beta   90.00
_cell.angle_gamma   90.00
#
_symmetry.space_group_name_H-M   'P 1'
#
loop_
_entity.id
_entity.type
_entity.pdbx_description
1 polymer ?
#
loop_
_entity_poly.entity_id
_entity_poly.type
_entity_poly.pdbx_seq_one_letter_code
_entity_poly.pdbx_strand_id
1 'polypeptide(L)'
;MVAASGSVVTKERFDGAPTYPEYLDALDKGRPRYQDNYDAIDVSDDDARFFKELANRPGGPARVLVITEFWCPDCFREVPVMAKIAEAAGMDLRVLARDENLDAINEFLKDGQFQSIPVFVFYTKDHEYITHWIERTQLANHEMHLLREVSEGKSKEEAREDVLAFYKGETWARWRRATIAELKEKLAAATKS
;
A
#
# COMPACT_ATOMS: atom_id res chain seq x y z
N MET A 1 14.32 13.37 -5.94
CA MET A 1 15.06 13.62 -4.69
C MET A 1 14.04 13.98 -3.64
N VAL A 2 13.82 13.13 -2.63
CA VAL A 2 13.06 13.56 -1.44
C VAL A 2 14.08 14.27 -0.55
N ALA A 3 13.85 15.55 -0.28
CA ALA A 3 14.79 16.40 0.42
C ALA A 3 14.88 16.00 1.91
N ALA A 4 16.08 15.67 2.36
CA ALA A 4 16.42 15.72 3.76
C ALA A 4 16.37 17.20 4.21
N SER A 5 15.57 17.47 5.24
CA SER A 5 15.07 18.76 5.75
C SER A 5 13.85 19.36 5.00
N GLY A 6 12.67 19.20 5.61
CA GLY A 6 11.44 19.91 5.20
C GLY A 6 10.29 19.06 4.64
N SER A 7 10.21 17.75 4.91
CA SER A 7 9.02 16.96 4.55
C SER A 7 7.78 17.46 5.30
N VAL A 8 6.65 17.57 4.59
CA VAL A 8 5.33 17.91 5.14
C VAL A 8 4.73 16.77 5.95
N VAL A 9 5.28 15.57 5.85
CA VAL A 9 4.96 14.43 6.73
C VAL A 9 5.89 14.44 7.94
N THR A 10 5.68 15.42 8.82
CA THR A 10 6.42 15.48 10.10
C THR A 10 6.04 14.31 11.00
N LYS A 11 6.83 14.10 12.06
CA LYS A 11 6.50 13.10 13.08
C LYS A 11 5.12 13.35 13.69
N GLU A 12 4.80 14.60 13.99
CA GLU A 12 3.52 15.01 14.58
C GLU A 12 2.36 14.72 13.63
N ARG A 13 2.51 15.01 12.33
CA ARG A 13 1.48 14.69 11.33
C ARG A 13 1.28 13.19 11.19
N PHE A 14 2.36 12.43 11.21
CA PHE A 14 2.29 10.96 11.21
C PHE A 14 1.56 10.44 12.45
N ASP A 15 1.98 10.84 13.64
CA ASP A 15 1.39 10.39 14.91
C ASP A 15 -0.10 10.76 15.02
N GLY A 16 -0.50 11.90 14.44
CA GLY A 16 -1.89 12.38 14.42
C GLY A 16 -2.75 11.84 13.28
N ALA A 17 -2.18 11.11 12.32
CA ALA A 17 -2.95 10.52 11.23
C ALA A 17 -3.74 9.28 11.72
N PRO A 18 -4.89 8.97 11.08
CA PRO A 18 -5.66 7.78 11.40
C PRO A 18 -4.84 6.49 11.28
N THR A 19 -5.07 5.55 12.18
CA THR A 19 -4.69 4.15 11.98
C THR A 19 -5.50 3.52 10.85
N TYR A 20 -5.10 2.34 10.38
CA TYR A 20 -5.86 1.61 9.36
C TYR A 20 -7.32 1.31 9.78
N PRO A 21 -7.61 0.81 11.01
CA PRO A 21 -8.99 0.63 11.46
C PRO A 21 -9.79 1.93 11.50
N GLU A 22 -9.21 3.01 12.03
CA GLU A 22 -9.89 4.33 12.08
C GLU A 22 -10.20 4.87 10.68
N TYR A 23 -9.27 4.71 9.72
CA TYR A 23 -9.54 5.04 8.33
C TYR A 23 -10.70 4.22 7.76
N LEU A 24 -10.73 2.90 7.99
CA LEU A 24 -11.84 2.05 7.53
C LEU A 24 -13.18 2.41 8.16
N ASP A 25 -13.19 2.81 9.44
CA ASP A 25 -14.37 3.25 10.18
C ASP A 25 -14.93 4.58 9.66
N ALA A 26 -14.07 5.45 9.14
CA ALA A 26 -14.46 6.71 8.52
C ALA A 26 -14.99 6.57 7.08
N LEU A 27 -14.83 5.41 6.43
CA LEU A 27 -15.28 5.22 5.05
C LEU A 27 -16.80 5.04 4.94
N ASP A 28 -17.47 5.99 4.29
CA ASP A 28 -18.88 5.83 3.88
C ASP A 28 -19.08 4.66 2.90
N LYS A 29 -18.08 4.40 2.05
CA LYS A 29 -18.11 3.39 0.99
C LYS A 29 -16.74 2.75 0.82
N GLY A 30 -16.71 1.53 0.29
CA GLY A 30 -15.46 0.85 -0.06
C GLY A 30 -14.90 -0.06 1.03
N ARG A 31 -15.31 0.10 2.30
CA ARG A 31 -14.94 -0.79 3.41
C ARG A 31 -15.06 -2.29 3.08
N PRO A 32 -16.16 -2.80 2.47
CA PRO A 32 -16.27 -4.23 2.16
C PRO A 32 -15.14 -4.72 1.25
N ARG A 33 -14.69 -3.92 0.27
CA ARG A 33 -13.61 -4.33 -0.64
C ARG A 33 -12.26 -4.40 0.06
N TYR A 34 -11.99 -3.48 0.99
CA TYR A 34 -10.80 -3.54 1.82
C TYR A 34 -10.83 -4.77 2.74
N GLN A 35 -11.98 -5.04 3.36
CA GLN A 35 -12.15 -6.20 4.25
C GLN A 35 -12.02 -7.51 3.49
N ASP A 36 -12.72 -7.67 2.36
CA ASP A 36 -12.64 -8.86 1.50
C ASP A 36 -11.17 -9.14 1.09
N ASN A 37 -10.44 -8.09 0.72
CA ASN A 37 -9.03 -8.23 0.38
C ASN A 37 -8.18 -8.59 1.60
N TYR A 38 -8.40 -7.93 2.76
CA TYR A 38 -7.73 -8.23 4.01
C TYR A 38 -7.88 -9.70 4.38
N ASP A 39 -9.12 -10.19 4.42
CA ASP A 39 -9.45 -11.55 4.84
C ASP A 39 -8.85 -12.60 3.89
N ALA A 40 -8.80 -12.29 2.59
CA ALA A 40 -8.27 -13.20 1.58
C ALA A 40 -6.75 -13.16 1.39
N ILE A 41 -6.01 -12.33 2.15
CA ILE A 41 -4.54 -12.32 2.14
C ILE A 41 -4.03 -13.26 3.23
N ASP A 42 -3.07 -14.11 2.89
CA ASP A 42 -2.30 -14.87 3.86
C ASP A 42 -0.86 -14.36 3.86
N VAL A 43 -0.38 -13.89 5.02
CA VAL A 43 1.02 -13.56 5.22
C VAL A 43 1.61 -14.76 5.94
N SER A 44 2.44 -15.53 5.23
CA SER A 44 3.02 -16.74 5.78
C SER A 44 3.84 -16.46 7.04
N ASP A 45 3.98 -17.45 7.92
CA ASP A 45 4.82 -17.33 9.12
C ASP A 45 6.27 -16.91 8.81
N ASP A 46 6.78 -17.32 7.64
CA ASP A 46 8.11 -16.95 7.16
C ASP A 46 8.19 -15.49 6.72
N ASP A 47 7.17 -14.99 6.02
CA ASP A 47 7.09 -13.58 5.64
C ASP A 47 6.87 -12.69 6.87
N ALA A 48 5.97 -13.07 7.77
CA ALA A 48 5.71 -12.39 9.03
C ALA A 48 6.98 -12.27 9.87
N ARG A 49 7.72 -13.38 10.04
CA ARG A 49 9.00 -13.40 10.75
C ARG A 49 10.02 -12.50 10.07
N PHE A 50 10.15 -12.55 8.75
CA PHE A 50 11.06 -11.69 8.00
C PHE A 50 10.79 -10.21 8.27
N PHE A 51 9.54 -9.75 8.13
CA PHE A 51 9.21 -8.34 8.34
C PHE A 51 9.38 -7.91 9.80
N LYS A 52 9.01 -8.79 10.75
CA LYS A 52 9.20 -8.53 12.18
C LYS A 52 10.67 -8.38 12.55
N GLU A 53 11.54 -9.27 12.04
CA GLU A 53 12.98 -9.16 12.27
C GLU A 53 13.54 -7.88 11.67
N LEU A 54 13.12 -7.53 10.45
CA LEU A 54 13.57 -6.32 9.77
C LEU A 54 13.13 -5.04 10.50
N ALA A 55 11.88 -4.97 10.95
CA ALA A 55 11.32 -3.84 11.69
C ALA A 55 12.04 -3.58 13.03
N ASN A 56 12.53 -4.65 13.68
CA ASN A 56 13.21 -4.56 14.97
C ASN A 56 14.72 -4.24 14.87
N ARG A 57 15.28 -4.13 13.67
CA ARG A 57 16.69 -3.72 13.52
C ARG A 57 16.88 -2.24 13.85
N PRO A 58 18.06 -1.82 14.34
CA PRO A 58 18.44 -0.40 14.35
C PRO A 58 18.29 0.20 12.94
N GLY A 59 17.53 1.29 12.82
CA GLY A 59 17.22 1.90 11.52
C GLY A 59 16.25 1.09 10.64
N GLY A 60 15.61 0.05 11.18
CA GLY A 60 14.59 -0.74 10.50
C GLY A 60 13.27 0.01 10.32
N PRO A 61 12.40 -0.44 9.40
CA PRO A 61 11.08 0.15 9.17
C PRO A 61 10.16 -0.15 10.35
N ALA A 62 10.01 0.82 11.25
CA ALA A 62 9.12 0.72 12.41
C ALA A 62 7.79 1.46 12.17
N ARG A 63 7.74 2.34 11.17
CA ARG A 63 6.58 3.16 10.81
C ARG A 63 6.32 3.09 9.33
N VAL A 64 5.05 3.07 8.95
CA VAL A 64 4.62 3.13 7.56
C VAL A 64 3.44 4.10 7.40
N LEU A 65 3.61 5.10 6.55
CA LEU A 65 2.53 5.97 6.11
C LEU A 65 1.93 5.42 4.82
N VAL A 66 0.61 5.31 4.77
CA VAL A 66 -0.14 4.93 3.58
C VAL A 66 -0.90 6.15 3.07
N ILE A 67 -0.65 6.56 1.83
CA ILE A 67 -1.47 7.56 1.13
C ILE A 67 -2.39 6.83 0.17
N THR A 68 -3.70 6.94 0.31
CA THR A 68 -4.67 6.06 -0.38
C THR A 68 -6.02 6.72 -0.63
N GLU A 69 -6.86 6.07 -1.44
CA GLU A 69 -8.26 6.40 -1.64
C GLU A 69 -9.14 5.16 -1.85
N PHE A 70 -10.33 5.15 -1.27
CA PHE A 70 -11.23 3.99 -1.31
C PHE A 70 -11.79 3.68 -2.71
N TRP A 71 -11.75 4.66 -3.61
CA TRP A 71 -12.25 4.54 -4.98
C TRP A 71 -11.25 3.86 -5.91
N CYS A 72 -9.98 3.78 -5.54
CA CYS A 72 -8.91 3.24 -6.39
C CYS A 72 -8.80 1.71 -6.25
N PRO A 73 -8.85 0.95 -7.36
CA PRO A 73 -8.69 -0.50 -7.33
C PRO A 73 -7.37 -1.01 -6.77
N ASP A 74 -6.29 -0.30 -7.03
CA ASP A 74 -4.99 -0.64 -6.46
C ASP A 74 -4.96 -0.38 -4.96
N CYS A 75 -5.65 0.65 -4.49
CA CYS A 75 -5.73 0.94 -3.06
C CYS A 75 -6.45 -0.16 -2.28
N PHE A 76 -7.63 -0.59 -2.70
CA PHE A 76 -8.32 -1.68 -2.01
C PHE A 76 -7.68 -3.06 -2.22
N ARG A 77 -6.74 -3.21 -3.18
CA ARG A 77 -5.90 -4.40 -3.33
C ARG A 77 -4.72 -4.40 -2.34
N GLU A 78 -3.95 -3.31 -2.37
CA GLU A 78 -2.60 -3.29 -1.80
C GLU A 78 -2.57 -2.81 -0.35
N VAL A 79 -3.44 -1.87 0.03
CA VAL A 79 -3.46 -1.36 1.41
C VAL A 79 -3.77 -2.48 2.42
N PRO A 80 -4.72 -3.40 2.16
CA PRO A 80 -4.91 -4.55 3.06
C PRO A 80 -3.68 -5.45 3.18
N VAL A 81 -2.86 -5.58 2.12
CA VAL A 81 -1.58 -6.34 2.17
C VAL A 81 -0.63 -5.66 3.14
N MET A 82 -0.44 -4.35 2.98
CA MET A 82 0.43 -3.57 3.86
C MET A 82 -0.08 -3.57 5.31
N ALA A 83 -1.39 -3.53 5.53
CA ALA A 83 -1.98 -3.61 6.87
C ALA A 83 -1.66 -4.93 7.56
N LYS A 84 -1.81 -6.08 6.88
CA LYS A 84 -1.42 -7.38 7.45
C LYS A 84 0.07 -7.50 7.72
N ILE A 85 0.91 -6.99 6.81
CA ILE A 85 2.36 -6.96 7.02
C ILE A 85 2.70 -6.12 8.26
N ALA A 86 2.11 -4.92 8.39
CA ALA A 86 2.37 -4.03 9.51
C ALA A 86 1.94 -4.66 10.85
N GLU A 87 0.75 -5.29 10.90
CA GLU A 87 0.27 -6.03 12.07
C GLU A 87 1.25 -7.13 12.47
N ALA A 88 1.64 -7.99 11.53
CA ALA A 88 2.55 -9.11 11.79
C ALA A 88 3.96 -8.66 12.22
N ALA A 89 4.43 -7.54 11.67
CA ALA A 89 5.75 -6.99 11.95
C ALA A 89 5.81 -6.09 13.18
N GLY A 90 4.66 -5.64 13.70
CA GLY A 90 4.58 -4.63 14.76
C GLY A 90 4.96 -3.22 14.31
N MET A 91 4.73 -2.89 13.02
CA MET A 91 4.93 -1.54 12.50
C MET A 91 3.72 -0.66 12.83
N ASP A 92 3.96 0.61 13.16
CA ASP A 92 2.89 1.61 13.28
C ASP A 92 2.47 2.04 11.87
N LEU A 93 1.25 1.69 11.46
CA LEU A 93 0.68 2.05 10.17
C LEU A 93 -0.33 3.19 10.32
N ARG A 94 -0.09 4.27 9.58
CA ARG A 94 -0.94 5.46 9.53
C ARG A 94 -1.40 5.76 8.12
N VAL A 95 -2.59 6.32 7.98
CA VAL A 95 -3.25 6.51 6.69
C VAL A 95 -3.60 7.97 6.47
N LEU A 96 -3.30 8.49 5.28
CA LEU A 96 -3.80 9.78 4.79
C LEU A 96 -4.65 9.56 3.54
N ALA A 97 -5.85 10.16 3.53
CA ALA A 97 -6.64 10.29 2.31
C ALA A 97 -5.92 11.27 1.36
N ARG A 98 -5.61 10.81 0.16
CA ARG A 98 -4.83 11.56 -0.83
C ARG A 98 -5.52 12.85 -1.24
N ASP A 99 -6.83 12.85 -1.42
CA ASP A 99 -7.60 14.00 -1.90
C ASP A 99 -7.61 15.14 -0.86
N GLU A 100 -7.45 14.83 0.42
CA GLU A 100 -7.32 15.80 1.52
C GLU A 100 -5.87 16.18 1.84
N ASN A 101 -4.89 15.42 1.34
CA ASN A 101 -3.47 15.55 1.68
C ASN A 101 -2.60 15.68 0.41
N LEU A 102 -2.98 16.61 -0.47
CA LEU A 102 -2.31 16.82 -1.76
C LEU A 102 -0.84 17.23 -1.62
N ASP A 103 -0.49 17.94 -0.55
CA ASP A 103 0.88 18.31 -0.23
C ASP A 103 1.75 17.07 0.05
N ALA A 104 1.23 16.10 0.81
CA ALA A 104 1.92 14.86 1.13
C ALA A 104 2.14 13.98 -0.11
N ILE A 105 1.12 13.78 -0.96
CA ILE A 105 1.29 12.97 -2.19
C ILE A 105 2.25 13.63 -3.19
N ASN A 106 2.35 14.97 -3.20
CA ASN A 106 3.28 15.68 -4.07
C ASN A 106 4.76 15.44 -3.72
N GLU A 107 5.07 14.94 -2.52
CA GLU A 107 6.44 14.51 -2.19
C GLU A 107 6.81 13.16 -2.81
N PHE A 108 5.81 12.34 -3.16
CA PHE A 108 5.99 10.95 -3.59
C PHE A 108 5.38 10.70 -4.98
N LEU A 109 5.65 11.60 -5.93
CA LEU A 109 5.18 11.47 -7.31
C LEU A 109 5.83 10.29 -8.02
N LYS A 110 5.01 9.43 -8.62
CA LYS A 110 5.48 8.39 -9.54
C LYS A 110 6.09 9.05 -10.77
N ASP A 111 7.32 8.65 -11.08
CA ASP A 111 8.14 9.21 -12.17
C ASP A 111 8.29 10.75 -12.12
N GLY A 112 8.12 11.35 -10.93
CA GLY A 112 8.15 12.80 -10.73
C GLY A 112 6.95 13.54 -11.33
N GLN A 113 5.90 12.85 -11.78
CA GLN A 113 4.76 13.45 -12.48
C GLN A 113 3.40 13.06 -11.89
N PHE A 114 3.21 11.80 -11.53
CA PHE A 114 1.87 11.28 -11.23
C PHE A 114 1.65 11.10 -9.74
N GLN A 115 0.54 11.63 -9.24
CA GLN A 115 0.03 11.37 -7.88
C GLN A 115 -0.62 9.96 -7.82
N SER A 116 0.15 8.93 -8.16
CA SER A 116 -0.31 7.53 -8.15
C SER A 116 -0.47 7.01 -6.73
N ILE A 117 -1.48 6.17 -6.51
CA ILE A 117 -1.83 5.62 -5.19
C ILE A 117 -2.12 4.11 -5.27
N PRO A 118 -1.91 3.35 -4.18
CA PRO A 118 -1.44 3.83 -2.89
C PRO A 118 0.06 4.12 -2.87
N VAL A 119 0.50 4.95 -1.94
CA VAL A 119 1.92 5.13 -1.61
C VAL A 119 2.18 4.57 -0.21
N PHE A 120 3.19 3.73 -0.06
CA PHE A 120 3.68 3.27 1.24
C PHE A 120 5.03 3.91 1.52
N VAL A 121 5.11 4.77 2.53
CA VAL A 121 6.35 5.45 2.93
C VAL A 121 6.83 4.87 4.24
N PHE A 122 8.06 4.37 4.26
CA PHE A 122 8.63 3.67 5.41
C PHE A 122 9.61 4.58 6.15
N TYR A 123 9.49 4.59 7.47
CA TYR A 123 10.34 5.35 8.36
C TYR A 123 10.90 4.48 9.49
N THR A 124 12.02 4.92 10.04
CA THR A 124 12.55 4.38 11.30
C THR A 124 11.65 4.75 12.48
N LYS A 125 11.95 4.20 13.65
CA LYS A 125 11.28 4.58 14.91
C LYS A 125 11.39 6.07 15.23
N ASP A 126 12.49 6.70 14.81
CA ASP A 126 12.77 8.12 15.04
C ASP A 126 12.25 9.02 13.90
N HIS A 127 11.40 8.47 13.01
CA HIS A 127 10.81 9.16 11.86
C HIS A 127 11.78 9.51 10.73
N GLU A 128 12.92 8.84 10.66
CA GLU A 128 13.85 9.01 9.53
C GLU A 128 13.37 8.22 8.31
N TYR A 129 13.32 8.86 7.15
CA TYR A 129 12.87 8.23 5.91
C TYR A 129 13.79 7.11 5.46
N ILE A 130 13.21 5.95 5.09
CA ILE A 130 13.93 4.78 4.58
C ILE A 130 13.72 4.64 3.07
N THR A 131 12.47 4.42 2.66
CA THR A 131 12.09 4.21 1.25
C THR A 131 10.59 4.40 1.07
N HIS A 132 10.11 4.41 -0.18
CA HIS A 132 8.69 4.36 -0.48
C HIS A 132 8.36 3.44 -1.66
N TRP A 133 7.18 2.83 -1.65
CA TRP A 133 6.61 1.99 -2.70
C TRP A 133 5.34 2.65 -3.26
N ILE A 134 5.09 2.55 -4.59
CA ILE A 134 4.00 3.29 -5.25
C ILE A 134 3.18 2.37 -6.16
N GLU A 135 1.86 2.44 -5.99
CA GLU A 135 0.78 1.96 -6.86
C GLU A 135 0.66 0.44 -7.00
N ARG A 136 1.63 -0.18 -7.67
CA ARG A 136 1.53 -1.55 -8.21
C ARG A 136 2.90 -2.19 -8.32
N THR A 137 2.93 -3.50 -8.12
CA THR A 137 4.13 -4.30 -8.38
C THR A 137 4.48 -4.31 -9.86
N GLN A 138 5.73 -4.66 -10.16
CA GLN A 138 6.16 -4.88 -11.54
C GLN A 138 5.32 -5.94 -12.24
N LEU A 139 4.99 -7.03 -11.52
CA LEU A 139 4.11 -8.08 -12.04
C LEU A 139 2.71 -7.53 -12.38
N ALA A 140 2.08 -6.82 -11.44
CA ALA A 140 0.75 -6.26 -11.69
C ALA A 140 0.77 -5.28 -12.87
N ASN A 141 1.78 -4.41 -12.97
CA ASN A 141 1.93 -3.48 -14.09
C ASN A 141 2.05 -4.22 -15.45
N HIS A 142 2.85 -5.28 -15.51
CA HIS A 142 2.99 -6.10 -16.72
C HIS A 142 1.66 -6.79 -17.11
N GLU A 143 0.89 -7.24 -16.12
CA GLU A 143 -0.32 -8.02 -16.31
C GLU A 143 -1.61 -7.19 -16.36
N MET A 144 -1.54 -5.86 -16.27
CA MET A 144 -2.73 -4.99 -16.33
C MET A 144 -3.57 -5.18 -17.60
N HIS A 145 -2.97 -5.68 -18.69
CA HIS A 145 -3.69 -6.02 -19.92
C HIS A 145 -4.79 -7.08 -19.69
N LEU A 146 -4.59 -8.03 -18.78
CA LEU A 146 -5.58 -9.06 -18.45
C LEU A 146 -6.88 -8.44 -17.90
N LEU A 147 -6.78 -7.40 -17.07
CA LEU A 147 -7.96 -6.67 -16.59
C LEU A 147 -8.61 -5.84 -17.70
N ARG A 148 -7.82 -5.31 -18.64
CA ARG A 148 -8.35 -4.54 -19.78
C ARG A 148 -9.17 -5.43 -20.71
N GLU A 149 -8.67 -6.63 -21.01
CA GLU A 149 -9.34 -7.66 -21.81
C GLU A 149 -10.72 -8.03 -21.24
N VAL A 150 -10.85 -8.12 -19.91
CA VAL A 150 -12.14 -8.39 -19.24
C VAL A 150 -13.23 -7.38 -19.62
N SER A 151 -12.83 -6.12 -19.78
CA SER A 151 -13.72 -4.98 -20.11
C SER A 151 -13.72 -4.59 -21.58
N GLU A 152 -12.99 -5.31 -22.44
CA GLU A 152 -12.81 -4.91 -23.83
C GLU A 152 -14.14 -4.95 -24.60
N GLY A 153 -14.43 -3.86 -25.31
CA GLY A 153 -15.67 -3.72 -26.09
C GLY A 153 -16.94 -3.56 -25.25
N LYS A 154 -16.85 -3.49 -23.91
CA LYS A 154 -17.99 -3.38 -22.99
C LYS A 154 -18.08 -1.97 -22.39
N SER A 155 -19.29 -1.50 -22.13
CA SER A 155 -19.53 -0.39 -21.20
C SER A 155 -19.12 -0.76 -19.78
N LYS A 156 -19.02 0.25 -18.89
CA LYS A 156 -18.70 0.00 -17.47
C LYS A 156 -19.75 -0.86 -16.79
N GLU A 157 -21.02 -0.68 -17.16
CA GLU A 157 -22.16 -1.43 -16.65
C GLU A 157 -22.09 -2.90 -17.09
N GLU A 158 -21.81 -3.15 -18.37
CA GLU A 158 -21.69 -4.51 -18.94
C GLU A 158 -20.47 -5.26 -18.38
N ALA A 159 -19.34 -4.58 -18.19
CA ALA A 159 -18.12 -5.19 -17.66
C ALA A 159 -18.15 -5.41 -16.14
N ARG A 160 -19.15 -4.85 -15.43
CA ARG A 160 -19.12 -4.74 -13.97
C ARG A 160 -18.95 -6.09 -13.28
N GLU A 161 -19.76 -7.09 -13.64
CA GLU A 161 -19.72 -8.40 -13.00
C GLU A 161 -18.41 -9.13 -13.27
N ASP A 162 -17.91 -9.07 -14.51
CA ASP A 162 -16.65 -9.70 -14.89
C ASP A 162 -15.45 -9.05 -14.20
N VAL A 163 -15.45 -7.73 -14.05
CA VAL A 163 -14.41 -7.00 -13.30
C VAL A 163 -14.46 -7.36 -11.81
N LEU A 164 -15.65 -7.47 -11.23
CA LEU A 164 -15.79 -7.90 -9.84
C LEU A 164 -15.36 -9.37 -9.65
N ALA A 165 -15.60 -10.23 -10.63
CA ALA A 165 -15.10 -11.60 -10.64
C ALA A 165 -13.57 -11.64 -10.75
N PHE A 166 -12.97 -10.78 -11.59
CA PHE A 166 -11.53 -10.63 -11.70
C PHE A 166 -10.89 -10.26 -10.36
N TYR A 167 -11.48 -9.32 -9.60
CA TYR A 167 -11.00 -8.93 -8.27
C TYR A 167 -11.07 -10.04 -7.22
N LYS A 168 -11.80 -11.13 -7.49
CA LYS A 168 -11.86 -12.32 -6.64
C LYS A 168 -11.05 -13.49 -7.21
N GLY A 169 -10.46 -13.32 -8.39
CA GLY A 169 -9.77 -14.35 -9.13
C GLY A 169 -8.31 -14.54 -8.75
N GLU A 170 -7.72 -15.61 -9.28
CA GLU A 170 -6.35 -16.01 -8.97
C GLU A 170 -5.31 -14.98 -9.43
N THR A 171 -5.54 -14.29 -10.54
CA THR A 171 -4.65 -13.20 -10.99
C THR A 171 -4.54 -12.09 -9.95
N TRP A 172 -5.68 -11.66 -9.40
CA TRP A 172 -5.73 -10.64 -8.35
C TRP A 172 -5.06 -11.12 -7.06
N ALA A 173 -5.30 -12.38 -6.67
CA ALA A 173 -4.63 -13.00 -5.53
C ALA A 173 -3.11 -13.08 -5.72
N ARG A 174 -2.66 -13.43 -6.93
CA ARG A 174 -1.23 -13.48 -7.29
C ARG A 174 -0.57 -12.12 -7.22
N TRP A 175 -1.24 -11.05 -7.66
CA TRP A 175 -0.72 -9.69 -7.53
C TRP A 175 -0.48 -9.29 -6.08
N ARG A 176 -1.39 -9.64 -5.16
CA ARG A 176 -1.20 -9.39 -3.72
C ARG A 176 0.01 -10.13 -3.16
N ARG A 177 0.24 -11.38 -3.55
CA ARG A 177 1.44 -12.14 -3.15
C ARG A 177 2.72 -11.55 -3.73
N ALA A 178 2.67 -11.05 -4.96
CA ALA A 178 3.80 -10.33 -5.56
C ALA A 178 4.14 -9.06 -4.76
N THR A 179 3.15 -8.37 -4.19
CA THR A 179 3.39 -7.18 -3.35
C THR A 179 4.19 -7.54 -2.11
N ILE A 180 3.87 -8.66 -1.46
CA ILE A 180 4.65 -9.18 -0.32
C ILE A 180 6.10 -9.40 -0.75
N ALA A 181 6.33 -10.12 -1.84
CA ALA A 181 7.68 -10.41 -2.34
C ALA A 181 8.48 -9.14 -2.68
N GLU A 182 7.87 -8.20 -3.40
CA GLU A 182 8.53 -6.95 -3.81
C GLU A 182 8.85 -6.06 -2.60
N LEU A 183 7.95 -5.98 -1.60
CA LEU A 183 8.21 -5.27 -0.37
C LEU A 183 9.37 -5.88 0.43
N LYS A 184 9.50 -7.22 0.46
CA LYS A 184 10.64 -7.90 1.10
C LYS A 184 11.95 -7.48 0.46
N GLU A 185 12.05 -7.58 -0.86
CA GLU A 185 13.26 -7.22 -1.61
C GLU A 185 13.62 -5.74 -1.40
N LYS A 186 12.61 -4.87 -1.54
CA LYS A 186 12.79 -3.42 -1.44
C LYS A 186 13.23 -2.97 -0.05
N LEU A 187 12.60 -3.49 1.01
CA LEU A 187 12.94 -3.12 2.38
C LEU A 187 14.28 -3.74 2.81
N ALA A 188 14.60 -4.96 2.37
CA ALA A 188 15.93 -5.54 2.59
C ALA A 188 17.04 -4.69 1.96
N ALA A 189 16.83 -4.20 0.73
CA ALA A 189 17.80 -3.36 0.04
C ALA A 189 17.94 -1.97 0.66
N ALA A 190 16.86 -1.41 1.21
CA ALA A 190 16.84 -0.06 1.78
C ALA A 190 17.35 -0.01 3.24
N THR A 191 17.20 -1.10 4.00
CA THR A 191 17.61 -1.18 5.40
C THR A 191 19.06 -1.67 5.46
N LYS A 192 20.02 -0.75 5.56
CA LYS A 192 21.45 -1.11 5.70
C LYS A 192 21.65 -1.94 6.98
N SER A 193 22.42 -3.02 6.86
CA SER A 193 22.87 -3.87 7.99
C SER A 193 23.74 -3.10 8.97
#